data_AF-A0A090WW48-F1
#
_entry.id   AF-A0A090WW48-F1
#
_cell.length_a   1.000
_cell.length_b   1.000
_cell.length_c   1.000
_cell.angle_alpha   90.00
_cell.angle_beta   90.00
_cell.angle_gamma   90.00
#
_symmetry.space_group_name_H-M   'P 1'
#
loop_
_entity.id
_entity.type
_entity.pdbx_description
1 polymer ?
#
loop_
_entity_poly.entity_id
_entity_poly.type
_entity_poly.pdbx_seq_one_letter_code
_entity_poly.pdbx_strand_id
1 'polypeptide(L)'
;MYWHQIDGEWHVYTLSGLQKVDKNAVLSHINFYEANAYAEWKGMRLPTEFEWEVAAQKLDWGKRWEWTSSAYLPYPNFVKENGAVGEYNGKFMSNKMVLRGASVATSQNHSRKTYRNFFHPSERWQFTGIRLVK
;
A
#
# COMPACT_ATOMS: atom_id res chain seq x y z
N MET A 1 -2.58 -10.02 14.33
CA MET A 1 -1.90 -8.78 14.76
C MET A 1 -0.41 -9.09 14.71
N TYR A 2 0.40 -8.41 13.90
CA TYR A 2 1.77 -8.85 13.62
C TYR A 2 2.76 -8.52 14.73
N TRP A 3 2.44 -7.57 15.61
CA TRP A 3 3.35 -7.04 16.62
C TRP A 3 2.94 -7.49 18.02
N HIS A 4 3.92 -7.88 18.83
CA HIS A 4 3.74 -8.39 20.19
C HIS A 4 4.72 -7.71 21.12
N GLN A 5 4.26 -7.31 22.31
CA GLN A 5 5.14 -6.79 23.34
C GLN A 5 5.49 -7.93 24.31
N ILE A 6 6.77 -8.25 24.44
CA ILE A 6 7.30 -9.32 25.30
C ILE A 6 8.44 -8.70 26.12
N ASP A 7 8.32 -8.72 27.46
CA ASP A 7 9.31 -8.16 28.39
C ASP A 7 9.72 -6.71 28.09
N GLY A 8 8.76 -5.89 27.65
CA GLY A 8 8.99 -4.49 27.29
C GLY A 8 9.55 -4.25 25.88
N GLU A 9 9.88 -5.31 25.14
CA GLU A 9 10.39 -5.23 23.78
C GLU A 9 9.34 -5.61 22.74
N TRP A 10 9.29 -4.84 21.64
CA TRP A 10 8.43 -5.16 20.51
C TRP A 10 9.04 -6.25 19.63
N HIS A 11 8.22 -7.24 19.33
CA HIS A 11 8.49 -8.35 18.44
C HIS A 11 7.49 -8.36 17.28
N VAL A 12 7.87 -8.94 16.15
CA VAL A 12 7.05 -9.07 14.95
C VAL A 12 7.14 -10.48 14.37
N TYR A 13 6.00 -11.03 13.92
CA TYR A 13 6.00 -12.24 13.10
C TYR A 13 6.36 -11.91 11.66
N THR A 14 7.47 -12.50 11.19
CA THR A 14 7.92 -12.47 9.80
C THR A 14 7.67 -13.84 9.14
N LEU A 15 7.97 -13.97 7.85
CA LEU A 15 7.97 -15.28 7.19
C LEU A 15 9.00 -16.26 7.78
N SER A 16 9.97 -15.77 8.55
CA SER A 16 10.99 -16.56 9.25
C SER A 16 10.68 -16.73 10.75
N GLY A 17 9.43 -16.50 11.17
CA GLY A 17 8.99 -16.62 12.57
C GLY A 17 9.03 -15.32 13.36
N LEU A 18 8.86 -15.43 14.68
CA LEU A 18 8.86 -14.31 15.62
C LEU A 18 10.27 -13.75 15.80
N GLN A 19 10.43 -12.45 15.58
CA GLN A 19 11.71 -11.76 15.70
C GLN A 19 11.52 -10.44 16.46
N LYS A 20 12.59 -9.90 17.04
CA LYS A 20 12.56 -8.52 17.58
C LYS A 20 12.31 -7.54 16.43
N VAL A 21 11.58 -6.46 16.71
CA VAL A 21 11.37 -5.40 15.72
C VAL A 21 12.71 -4.71 15.42
N ASP A 22 13.15 -4.82 14.17
CA ASP A 22 14.25 -3.99 13.65
C ASP A 22 13.72 -2.57 13.39
N LYS A 23 14.23 -1.61 14.15
CA LYS A 23 13.84 -0.20 14.06
C LYS A 23 14.27 0.47 12.75
N ASN A 24 15.22 -0.12 12.02
CA ASN A 24 15.70 0.38 10.74
C ASN A 24 15.00 -0.28 9.55
N ALA A 25 14.18 -1.31 9.78
CA ALA A 25 13.45 -1.99 8.72
C ALA A 25 12.37 -1.09 8.13
N VAL A 26 12.08 -1.30 6.84
CA VAL A 26 10.95 -0.63 6.18
C VAL A 26 9.64 -1.16 6.76
N LEU A 27 8.87 -0.26 7.35
CA LEU A 27 7.56 -0.51 7.96
C LEU A 27 6.65 -1.34 7.04
N SER A 28 5.94 -2.31 7.61
CA SER A 28 5.01 -3.20 6.91
C SER A 28 3.74 -3.44 7.72
N HIS A 29 2.69 -3.90 7.04
CA HIS A 29 1.45 -4.40 7.64
C HIS A 29 0.63 -3.35 8.38
N ILE A 30 0.64 -2.12 7.86
CA ILE A 30 -0.21 -1.02 8.33
C ILE A 30 -1.40 -0.83 7.39
N ASN A 31 -2.55 -0.46 7.93
CA ASN A 31 -3.71 -0.11 7.12
C ASN A 31 -3.68 1.37 6.69
N PHE A 32 -4.64 1.76 5.85
CA PHE A 32 -4.72 3.13 5.34
C PHE A 32 -4.92 4.15 6.48
N TYR A 33 -5.76 3.82 7.47
CA TYR A 33 -6.04 4.73 8.59
C TYR A 33 -4.80 5.00 9.44
N GLU A 34 -4.00 3.97 9.73
CA GLU A 34 -2.72 4.11 10.43
C GLU A 34 -1.71 4.94 9.62
N ALA A 35 -1.63 4.69 8.31
CA ALA A 35 -0.77 5.46 7.42
C ALA A 35 -1.17 6.94 7.40
N ASN A 36 -2.46 7.23 7.23
CA ASN A 36 -2.97 8.60 7.19
C ASN A 36 -2.78 9.31 8.53
N ALA A 37 -3.12 8.66 9.65
CA ALA A 37 -2.94 9.24 10.99
C ALA A 37 -1.47 9.55 11.28
N TYR A 38 -0.53 8.68 10.87
CA TYR A 38 0.90 8.95 11.01
C TYR A 38 1.35 10.14 10.15
N ALA A 39 0.85 10.24 8.92
CA ALA A 39 1.16 11.36 8.04
C ALA A 39 0.72 12.70 8.66
N GLU A 40 -0.52 12.75 9.16
CA GLU A 40 -1.07 13.93 9.84
C GLU A 40 -0.27 14.29 11.10
N TRP A 41 0.06 13.30 11.93
CA TRP A 41 0.88 13.49 13.13
C TRP A 41 2.26 14.09 12.80
N LYS A 42 2.84 13.72 11.65
CA LYS A 42 4.10 14.29 11.15
C LYS A 42 3.96 15.67 10.51
N GLY A 43 2.75 16.23 10.42
CA GLY A 43 2.48 17.48 9.68
C GLY A 43 2.67 17.32 8.16
N MET A 44 2.43 16.12 7.65
CA MET A 44 2.56 15.71 6.25
C MET A 44 1.24 15.09 5.77
N ARG A 45 1.23 14.50 4.57
CA ARG A 45 0.08 13.78 4.02
C ARG A 45 0.53 12.58 3.19
N LEU A 46 -0.44 11.74 2.83
CA LEU A 46 -0.26 10.70 1.81
C LEU A 46 -0.30 11.34 0.40
N PRO A 47 0.54 10.88 -0.55
CA PRO A 47 0.45 11.33 -1.93
C PRO A 47 -0.85 10.83 -2.55
N THR A 48 -1.38 11.58 -3.52
CA THR A 48 -2.35 11.02 -4.46
C THR A 48 -1.68 9.97 -5.34
N GLU A 49 -2.46 9.07 -5.94
CA GLU A 49 -1.91 8.08 -6.86
C GLU A 49 -1.25 8.72 -8.10
N PHE A 50 -1.69 9.92 -8.47
CA PHE A 50 -1.16 10.69 -9.60
C PHE A 50 0.20 11.33 -9.27
N GLU A 51 0.32 11.96 -8.11
CA GLU A 51 1.61 12.49 -7.62
C GLU A 51 2.64 11.36 -7.50
N TRP A 52 2.22 10.21 -6.97
CA TRP A 52 3.08 9.03 -6.87
C TRP A 52 3.54 8.55 -8.25
N GLU A 53 2.64 8.43 -9.23
CA GLU A 53 2.98 7.96 -10.58
C GLU A 53 4.03 8.83 -11.27
N VAL A 54 3.86 10.16 -11.17
CA VAL A 54 4.78 11.13 -11.75
C VAL A 54 6.15 11.04 -11.07
N ALA A 55 6.18 10.89 -9.74
CA ALA A 55 7.42 10.79 -8.99
C ALA A 55 8.11 9.43 -9.13
N ALA A 56 7.41 8.37 -9.55
CA ALA A 56 7.88 6.98 -9.52
C ALA A 56 9.24 6.74 -10.20
N GLN A 57 9.59 7.50 -11.23
CA GLN A 57 10.89 7.37 -11.91
C GLN A 57 12.09 7.86 -11.08
N LYS A 58 11.83 8.66 -10.02
CA LYS A 58 12.83 9.26 -9.14
C LYS A 58 12.85 8.64 -7.74
N LEU A 59 12.03 7.61 -7.51
CA LEU A 59 11.86 6.96 -6.21
C LEU A 59 12.42 5.54 -6.26
N ASP A 60 13.05 5.09 -5.18
CA ASP A 60 13.27 3.67 -4.91
C ASP A 60 11.98 3.10 -4.29
N TRP A 61 11.21 2.37 -5.10
CA TRP A 61 9.95 1.73 -4.74
C TRP A 61 9.97 0.23 -5.02
N GLY A 62 8.96 -0.49 -4.55
CA GLY A 62 8.81 -1.93 -4.76
C GLY A 62 9.13 -2.80 -3.54
N LYS A 63 9.55 -2.19 -2.44
CA LYS A 63 9.73 -2.88 -1.15
C LYS A 63 8.41 -3.04 -0.40
N ARG A 64 7.47 -2.10 -0.54
CA ARG A 64 6.12 -2.11 0.06
C ARG A 64 5.11 -1.50 -0.90
N TRP A 65 3.89 -2.02 -0.88
CA TRP A 65 2.76 -1.31 -1.47
C TRP A 65 2.51 -0.04 -0.65
N GLU A 66 2.62 1.13 -1.28
CA GLU A 66 2.54 2.41 -0.60
C GLU A 66 1.11 2.95 -0.70
N TRP A 67 0.46 3.16 0.46
CA TRP A 67 -0.87 3.77 0.51
C TRP A 67 -0.87 5.18 -0.09
N THR A 68 -1.91 5.47 -0.87
CA THR A 68 -2.18 6.81 -1.42
C THR A 68 -3.47 7.37 -0.82
N SER A 69 -3.66 8.68 -0.91
CA SER A 69 -4.92 9.36 -0.54
C SER A 69 -6.03 9.21 -1.60
N SER A 70 -5.82 8.41 -2.65
CA SER A 70 -6.77 8.23 -3.74
C SER A 70 -7.68 7.02 -3.52
N ALA A 71 -8.99 7.24 -3.64
CA ALA A 71 -9.97 6.15 -3.71
C ALA A 71 -9.80 5.37 -5.03
N TYR A 72 -10.05 4.06 -5.00
CA TYR A 72 -10.01 3.22 -6.20
C TYR A 72 -11.26 3.44 -7.05
N LEU A 73 -11.25 4.52 -7.82
CA LEU A 73 -12.30 4.90 -8.76
C LEU A 73 -11.86 4.62 -10.20
N PRO A 74 -12.82 4.48 -11.14
CA PRO A 74 -12.50 4.46 -12.56
C PRO A 74 -11.81 5.76 -12.96
N TYR A 75 -10.77 5.66 -13.79
CA TYR A 75 -10.28 6.84 -14.50
C TYR A 75 -11.33 7.32 -15.51
N PRO A 76 -11.28 8.61 -15.91
CA PRO A 76 -12.15 9.11 -16.97
C PRO A 76 -12.09 8.22 -18.20
N ASN A 77 -13.26 7.93 -18.79
CA ASN A 77 -13.43 7.06 -19.96
C ASN A 77 -13.04 5.59 -19.73
N PHE A 78 -12.94 5.12 -18.48
CA PHE A 78 -12.84 3.68 -18.21
C PHE A 78 -14.11 2.96 -18.68
N VAL A 79 -13.93 1.98 -19.57
CA VAL A 79 -14.99 1.12 -20.08
C VAL A 79 -14.73 -0.30 -19.60
N LYS A 80 -15.78 -0.99 -19.15
CA LYS A 80 -15.71 -2.43 -18.85
C LYS A 80 -15.93 -3.20 -20.14
N GLU A 81 -15.07 -4.17 -20.40
CA GLU A 81 -15.32 -5.16 -21.45
C GLU A 81 -16.57 -5.98 -21.15
N ASN A 82 -17.24 -6.48 -22.20
CA ASN A 82 -18.36 -7.38 -22.02
C ASN A 82 -17.91 -8.78 -21.54
N GLY A 83 -18.74 -9.43 -20.74
CA GLY A 83 -18.49 -10.78 -20.22
C GLY A 83 -17.53 -10.83 -19.02
N ALA A 84 -17.02 -12.02 -18.72
CA ALA A 84 -16.29 -12.31 -17.48
C ALA A 84 -15.03 -11.45 -17.28
N VAL A 85 -14.37 -11.02 -18.36
CA VAL A 85 -13.17 -10.16 -18.28
C VAL A 85 -13.48 -8.79 -17.70
N GLY A 86 -14.65 -8.22 -17.98
CA GLY A 86 -15.08 -6.92 -17.45
C GLY A 86 -15.28 -6.89 -15.93
N GLU A 87 -15.47 -8.06 -15.32
CA GLU A 87 -15.63 -8.20 -13.88
C GLU A 87 -14.31 -8.13 -13.10
N TYR A 88 -13.17 -8.22 -13.79
CA TYR A 88 -11.88 -8.38 -13.11
C TYR A 88 -11.57 -7.21 -12.16
N ASN A 89 -11.89 -5.98 -12.57
CA ASN A 89 -11.58 -4.76 -11.81
C ASN A 89 -12.81 -3.93 -11.47
N GLY A 90 -13.65 -3.66 -12.47
CA GLY A 90 -14.63 -2.58 -12.40
C GLY A 90 -15.74 -2.78 -11.35
N LYS A 91 -15.98 -4.00 -10.88
CA LYS A 91 -16.95 -4.27 -9.80
C LYS A 91 -16.44 -3.91 -8.40
N PHE A 92 -15.13 -3.70 -8.26
CA PHE A 92 -14.47 -3.41 -6.98
C PHE A 92 -14.12 -1.93 -6.79
N MET A 93 -14.53 -1.05 -7.71
CA MET A 93 -14.26 0.39 -7.66
C MET A 93 -15.19 1.13 -6.68
N SER A 94 -15.27 0.62 -5.45
CA SER A 94 -16.05 1.19 -4.34
C SER A 94 -15.45 0.74 -3.02
N ASN A 95 -15.40 1.63 -2.02
CA ASN A 95 -14.93 1.36 -0.66
C ASN A 95 -13.49 0.85 -0.52
N LYS A 96 -12.61 1.17 -1.46
CA LYS A 96 -11.19 0.77 -1.47
C LYS A 96 -10.27 1.95 -1.75
N MET A 97 -9.06 1.88 -1.21
CA MET A 97 -8.01 2.88 -1.44
C MET A 97 -6.92 2.30 -2.32
N VAL A 98 -6.29 3.16 -3.12
CA VAL A 98 -5.23 2.76 -4.04
C VAL A 98 -3.90 2.67 -3.32
N LEU A 99 -3.12 1.63 -3.67
CA LEU A 99 -1.72 1.51 -3.35
C LEU A 99 -0.89 1.42 -4.63
N ARG A 100 0.34 1.96 -4.57
CA ARG A 100 1.25 2.00 -5.72
C ARG A 100 2.59 1.36 -5.39
N GLY A 101 3.42 1.20 -6.42
CA GLY A 101 4.71 0.53 -6.35
C GLY A 101 4.60 -0.97 -6.56
N ALA A 102 5.10 -1.72 -5.59
CA ALA A 102 5.09 -3.18 -5.49
C ALA A 102 5.57 -3.56 -4.08
N SER A 103 5.58 -4.84 -3.73
CA SER A 103 6.17 -5.31 -2.48
C SER A 103 7.26 -6.36 -2.71
N VAL A 104 7.98 -6.70 -1.64
CA VAL A 104 8.91 -7.85 -1.60
C VAL A 104 8.29 -9.18 -2.02
N ALA A 105 6.94 -9.29 -1.98
CA ALA A 105 6.20 -10.48 -2.40
C ALA A 105 5.65 -10.37 -3.83
N THR A 106 5.88 -9.25 -4.52
CA THR A 106 5.45 -9.06 -5.91
C THR A 106 6.50 -9.65 -6.85
N SER A 107 6.07 -10.52 -7.77
CA SER A 107 6.99 -11.18 -8.71
C SER A 107 7.71 -10.19 -9.62
N GLN A 108 8.94 -10.53 -10.01
CA GLN A 108 9.71 -9.77 -10.98
C GLN A 108 8.90 -9.64 -12.29
N ASN A 109 8.96 -8.47 -12.91
CA ASN A 109 8.25 -8.12 -14.16
C ASN A 109 6.71 -7.95 -14.06
N HIS A 110 6.10 -8.16 -12.89
CA HIS A 110 4.65 -7.85 -12.70
C HIS A 110 4.40 -6.35 -12.52
N SER A 111 5.34 -5.67 -11.87
CA SER A 111 5.17 -4.28 -11.46
C SER A 111 5.29 -3.31 -12.62
N ARG A 112 4.48 -2.25 -12.58
CA ARG A 112 4.52 -1.13 -13.51
C ARG A 112 4.31 0.14 -12.72
N LYS A 113 4.93 1.25 -13.13
CA LYS A 113 4.67 2.56 -12.51
C LYS A 113 3.19 2.97 -12.59
N THR A 114 2.42 2.40 -13.51
CA THR A 114 0.97 2.62 -13.67
C THR A 114 0.10 1.58 -12.96
N TYR A 115 0.70 0.59 -12.27
CA TYR A 115 -0.05 -0.46 -11.60
C TYR A 115 -0.78 0.08 -10.36
N ARG A 116 -2.10 -0.14 -10.30
CA ARG A 116 -2.96 0.28 -9.19
C ARG A 116 -3.37 -0.96 -8.41
N ASN A 117 -2.76 -1.17 -7.24
CA ASN A 117 -3.27 -2.15 -6.29
C ASN A 117 -4.38 -1.49 -5.46
N PHE A 118 -5.30 -2.28 -4.89
CA PHE A 118 -6.44 -1.74 -4.16
C PHE A 118 -6.91 -2.70 -3.06
N PHE A 119 -7.14 -2.15 -1.86
CA PHE A 119 -7.64 -2.90 -0.72
C PHE A 119 -8.59 -2.05 0.12
N HIS A 120 -9.39 -2.69 0.97
CA HIS A 120 -10.19 -1.95 1.93
C HIS A 120 -9.27 -1.19 2.91
N PRO A 121 -9.66 0.03 3.33
CA PRO A 121 -8.82 0.88 4.17
C PRO A 121 -8.37 0.25 5.50
N SER A 122 -9.09 -0.77 5.98
CA SER A 122 -8.83 -1.46 7.26
C SER A 122 -7.82 -2.61 7.14
N GLU A 123 -7.50 -3.06 5.93
CA GLU A 123 -6.68 -4.25 5.70
C GLU A 123 -5.20 -4.03 6.05
N ARG A 124 -4.61 -5.02 6.74
CA ARG A 124 -3.22 -4.98 7.25
C ARG A 124 -2.35 -6.14 6.79
N TRP A 125 -2.95 -7.19 6.23
CA TRP A 125 -2.26 -8.46 5.99
C TRP A 125 -1.28 -8.42 4.81
N GLN A 126 -1.52 -7.49 3.88
CA GLN A 126 -0.64 -7.22 2.75
C GLN A 126 0.69 -6.58 3.20
N PHE A 127 1.72 -6.65 2.34
CA PHE A 127 3.00 -5.96 2.55
C PHE A 127 2.88 -4.45 2.25
N THR A 128 2.05 -3.77 3.03
CA THR A 128 1.71 -2.36 2.89
C THR A 128 2.60 -1.49 3.77
N GLY A 129 2.94 -0.31 3.26
CA GLY A 129 3.72 0.71 3.96
C GLY A 129 3.23 2.11 3.59
N ILE A 130 4.09 3.09 3.83
CA ILE A 130 3.77 4.51 3.65
C ILE A 130 4.94 5.24 2.99
N ARG A 131 4.61 6.25 2.19
CA ARG A 131 5.54 7.30 1.76
C ARG A 131 4.87 8.64 2.00
N LEU A 132 5.57 9.56 2.66
CA LEU A 132 5.04 10.87 3.00
C LEU A 132 5.38 11.91 1.94
N VAL A 133 4.47 12.85 1.74
CA VAL A 133 4.68 14.06 0.94
C VAL A 133 4.15 15.29 1.69
N LYS A 134 4.51 16.48 1.21
CA LYS A 134 4.00 17.75 1.71
C LYS A 134 3.44 18.52 0.52
#